data_AF-A0A8T4BXE6-F1
#
_entry.id   AF-A0A8T4BXE6-F1
#
_cell.length_a   1.000
_cell.length_b   1.000
_cell.length_c   1.000
_cell.angle_alpha   90.00
_cell.angle_beta   90.00
_cell.angle_gamma   90.00
#
_symmetry.space_group_name_H-M   'P 1'
#
loop_
_entity.id
_entity.type
_entity.pdbx_description
1 polymer ?
#
loop_
_entity_poly.entity_id
_entity_poly.type
_entity_poly.pdbx_seq_one_letter_code
_entity_poly.pdbx_strand_id
1 'polypeptide(L)'
;MNKYTEKYRKIVDKLIDESFPKLKKRWIPLTEAKIFKLKYSAIAFYFLFFNWVIVHPKARKYSKASLKALFAHELAHLDLIVNMNFFEKIGFAFGWLFTKKGKEKFERDADIHLIKKGYGKERLKLEEESKKTYTKEQLKKKRQGYLTPKEVKAHIKKFKK
;
A
#
# COMPACT_ATOMS: atom_id res chain seq x y z
N MET A 1 3.58 22.32 -6.70
CA MET A 1 2.98 21.00 -6.42
C MET A 1 1.50 21.22 -6.12
N ASN A 2 0.57 20.32 -6.43
CA ASN A 2 -0.86 20.59 -6.16
C ASN A 2 -1.19 20.38 -4.66
N LYS A 3 -2.20 21.09 -4.12
CA LYS A 3 -2.62 21.05 -2.68
C LYS A 3 -2.86 19.63 -2.13
N TYR A 4 -3.38 18.72 -2.94
CA TYR A 4 -3.57 17.31 -2.58
C TYR A 4 -2.25 16.54 -2.52
N THR A 5 -1.35 16.77 -3.47
CA THR A 5 -0.01 16.15 -3.47
C THR A 5 0.81 16.59 -2.25
N GLU A 6 0.72 17.86 -1.84
CA GLU A 6 1.33 18.34 -0.59
C GLU A 6 0.72 17.69 0.65
N LYS A 7 -0.61 17.57 0.70
CA LYS A 7 -1.30 16.85 1.77
C LYS A 7 -0.85 15.39 1.85
N TYR A 8 -0.73 14.71 0.70
CA TYR A 8 -0.27 13.31 0.64
C TYR A 8 1.19 13.18 1.06
N ARG A 9 2.04 14.10 0.61
CA ARG A 9 3.45 14.16 0.99
C ARG A 9 3.62 14.24 2.51
N LYS A 10 2.91 15.16 3.18
CA LYS A 10 2.93 15.27 4.65
C LYS A 10 2.52 13.98 5.37
N ILE A 11 1.57 13.21 4.82
CA ILE A 11 1.16 11.93 5.40
C ILE A 11 2.26 10.87 5.20
N VAL A 12 2.82 10.80 3.99
CA VAL A 12 3.87 9.85 3.63
C VAL A 12 5.14 10.10 4.42
N ASP A 13 5.61 11.34 4.53
CA ASP A 13 6.82 11.69 5.27
C ASP A 13 6.66 11.31 6.75
N LYS A 14 5.51 11.66 7.35
CA LYS A 14 5.18 11.25 8.71
C LYS A 14 5.17 9.73 8.90
N LEU A 15 4.62 8.97 7.95
CA LEU A 15 4.62 7.51 7.99
C LEU A 15 6.04 6.93 7.88
N ILE A 16 6.86 7.48 7.00
CA ILE A 16 8.28 7.09 6.86
C ILE A 16 9.01 7.34 8.18
N ASP A 17 8.76 8.49 8.80
CA ASP A 17 9.37 8.85 10.08
C ASP A 17 8.98 7.93 11.23
N GLU A 18 7.68 7.64 11.36
CA GLU A 18 7.14 6.87 12.49
C GLU A 18 7.30 5.36 12.31
N SER A 19 7.26 4.85 11.07
CA SER A 19 7.01 3.42 10.85
C SER A 19 7.87 2.75 9.79
N PHE A 20 8.45 3.50 8.86
CA PHE A 20 9.29 2.96 7.77
C PHE A 20 10.67 3.63 7.73
N PRO A 21 11.47 3.56 8.81
CA PRO A 21 12.71 4.32 8.93
C PRO A 21 13.75 3.97 7.86
N LYS A 22 13.72 2.74 7.32
CA LYS A 22 14.61 2.30 6.23
C LYS A 22 14.34 3.03 4.91
N LEU A 23 13.14 3.60 4.74
CA LEU A 23 12.76 4.38 3.57
C LEU A 23 13.24 5.84 3.64
N LYS A 24 13.69 6.35 4.80
CA LYS A 24 14.21 7.73 4.95
C LYS A 24 15.37 8.05 4.01
N LYS A 25 16.21 7.05 3.72
CA LYS A 25 17.38 7.18 2.84
C LYS A 25 17.04 7.02 1.35
N ARG A 26 15.75 6.91 1.01
CA ARG A 26 15.29 6.65 -0.35
C ARG A 26 14.54 7.87 -0.88
N TRP A 27 14.84 8.22 -2.12
CA TRP A 27 14.03 9.18 -2.85
C TRP A 27 12.73 8.51 -3.31
N ILE A 28 11.59 9.00 -2.83
CA ILE A 28 10.25 8.49 -3.14
C ILE A 28 9.41 9.65 -3.72
N PRO A 29 9.50 9.94 -5.02
CA PRO A 29 8.54 10.79 -5.70
C PRO A 29 7.10 10.35 -5.43
N LEU A 30 6.21 11.34 -5.32
CA LEU A 30 4.79 11.17 -5.09
C LEU A 30 4.09 12.06 -6.09
N THR A 31 3.35 11.44 -7.00
CA THR A 31 2.61 12.14 -8.04
C THR A 31 1.16 11.73 -8.01
N GLU A 32 0.29 12.64 -8.43
CA GLU A 32 -1.12 12.33 -8.63
C GLU A 32 -1.38 12.25 -10.14
N ALA A 33 -1.90 11.13 -10.62
CA ALA A 33 -2.13 10.92 -12.05
C ALA A 33 -3.43 10.13 -12.29
N LYS A 34 -4.21 10.56 -13.29
CA LYS A 34 -5.31 9.75 -13.85
C LYS A 34 -4.71 8.78 -14.86
N ILE A 35 -4.21 7.65 -14.38
CA ILE A 35 -3.75 6.60 -15.28
C ILE A 35 -4.98 5.81 -15.72
N PHE A 36 -5.31 5.93 -17.01
CA PHE A 36 -6.41 5.20 -17.64
C PHE A 36 -6.21 3.69 -17.39
N LYS A 37 -7.26 3.00 -16.92
CA LYS A 37 -7.29 1.57 -16.52
C LYS A 37 -6.74 1.20 -15.13
N LEU A 38 -6.29 2.14 -14.28
CA LEU A 38 -5.87 1.76 -12.93
C LEU A 38 -7.05 1.38 -12.01
N LYS A 39 -7.03 0.12 -11.54
CA LYS A 39 -8.02 -0.45 -10.61
C LYS A 39 -7.81 -0.01 -9.15
N TYR A 40 -6.69 0.67 -8.87
CA TYR A 40 -6.19 0.96 -7.53
C TYR A 40 -6.28 2.47 -7.20
N SER A 41 -6.28 2.79 -5.90
CA SER A 41 -6.33 4.18 -5.41
C SER A 41 -4.94 4.81 -5.29
N ALA A 42 -3.92 3.98 -5.10
CA ALA A 42 -2.51 4.31 -5.19
C ALA A 42 -1.76 3.06 -5.68
N ILE A 43 -0.52 3.26 -6.15
CA ILE A 43 0.43 2.20 -6.46
C ILE A 43 1.83 2.68 -6.07
N ALA A 44 2.58 1.85 -5.37
CA ALA A 44 4.03 1.91 -5.29
C ALA A 44 4.67 1.15 -6.46
N PHE A 45 5.47 1.85 -7.27
CA PHE A 45 6.40 1.26 -8.21
C PHE A 45 7.78 1.14 -7.58
N TYR A 46 8.36 -0.05 -7.70
CA TYR A 46 9.76 -0.31 -7.43
C TYR A 46 10.43 -0.81 -8.71
N PHE A 47 11.48 -0.12 -9.17
CA PHE A 47 12.35 -0.61 -10.23
C PHE A 47 13.81 -0.37 -9.83
N LEU A 48 14.52 -1.44 -9.48
CA LEU A 48 15.93 -1.51 -9.04
C LEU A 48 16.30 -0.60 -7.87
N PHE A 49 16.30 0.72 -8.07
CA PHE A 49 16.62 1.76 -7.08
C PHE A 49 15.60 2.91 -7.04
N PHE A 50 14.68 2.94 -8.00
CA PHE A 50 13.63 3.95 -8.10
C PHE A 50 12.40 3.50 -7.34
N ASN A 51 11.93 4.35 -6.43
CA ASN A 51 10.72 4.16 -5.66
C ASN A 51 9.75 5.27 -6.05
N TRP A 52 8.52 4.94 -6.46
CA TRP A 52 7.56 5.96 -6.86
C TRP A 52 6.16 5.61 -6.38
N VAL A 53 5.53 6.49 -5.61
CA VAL A 53 4.12 6.37 -5.27
C VAL A 53 3.28 7.21 -6.23
N ILE A 54 2.39 6.55 -6.96
CA ILE A 54 1.41 7.21 -7.81
C ILE A 54 0.04 7.11 -7.17
N VAL A 55 -0.63 8.25 -7.01
CA VAL A 55 -1.95 8.35 -6.37
C VAL A 55 -3.01 8.66 -7.41
N HIS A 56 -4.09 7.89 -7.42
CA HIS A 56 -5.25 8.18 -8.27
C HIS A 56 -6.10 9.27 -7.60
N PRO A 57 -6.68 10.24 -8.34
CA PRO A 57 -7.55 11.28 -7.78
C PRO A 57 -8.79 10.79 -7.01
N LYS A 58 -9.09 9.48 -7.05
CA LYS A 58 -10.17 8.88 -6.27
C LYS A 58 -9.83 8.91 -4.78
N ALA A 59 -8.54 8.89 -4.43
CA ALA A 59 -8.04 8.99 -3.07
C ALA A 59 -8.41 10.34 -2.40
N ARG A 60 -8.78 11.37 -3.17
CA ARG A 60 -9.27 12.65 -2.61
C ARG A 60 -10.52 12.49 -1.73
N LYS A 61 -11.34 11.46 -2.00
CA LYS A 61 -12.58 11.16 -1.25
C LYS A 61 -12.32 10.46 0.09
N TYR A 62 -11.10 10.02 0.35
CA TYR A 62 -10.77 9.27 1.55
C TYR A 62 -10.52 10.18 2.75
N SER A 63 -10.93 9.69 3.92
CA SER A 63 -10.58 10.33 5.18
C SER A 63 -9.07 10.26 5.43
N LYS A 64 -8.57 11.10 6.35
CA LYS A 64 -7.15 11.11 6.74
C LYS A 64 -6.68 9.72 7.21
N ALA A 65 -7.52 8.99 7.93
CA ALA A 65 -7.22 7.64 8.41
C ALA A 65 -7.12 6.63 7.25
N SER A 66 -8.05 6.68 6.29
CA SER A 66 -7.99 5.83 5.11
C SER A 66 -6.80 6.15 4.20
N LEU A 67 -6.46 7.44 4.06
CA LEU A 67 -5.23 7.85 3.37
C LEU A 67 -3.98 7.34 4.11
N LYS A 68 -3.97 7.37 5.44
CA LYS A 68 -2.88 6.81 6.24
C LYS A 68 -2.70 5.31 5.96
N ALA A 69 -3.79 4.54 5.96
CA ALA A 69 -3.73 3.12 5.60
C ALA A 69 -3.31 2.89 4.15
N LEU A 70 -3.84 3.67 3.21
CA LEU A 70 -3.50 3.55 1.79
C LEU A 70 -1.99 3.74 1.60
N PHE A 71 -1.42 4.83 2.13
CA PHE A 71 0.00 5.09 2.00
C PHE A 71 0.87 4.14 2.82
N ALA A 72 0.42 3.72 4.02
CA ALA A 72 1.14 2.71 4.78
C ALA A 72 1.24 1.38 4.02
N HIS A 73 0.25 1.04 3.18
CA HIS A 73 0.26 -0.17 2.37
C HIS A 73 1.29 -0.07 1.24
N GLU A 74 1.27 1.06 0.51
CA GLU A 74 2.25 1.32 -0.55
C GLU A 74 3.69 1.40 0.01
N LEU A 75 3.87 1.99 1.19
CA LEU A 75 5.17 2.01 1.86
C LEU A 75 5.58 0.64 2.39
N ALA A 76 4.62 -0.21 2.80
CA ALA A 76 4.90 -1.58 3.21
C ALA A 76 5.48 -2.40 2.04
N HIS A 77 4.96 -2.25 0.83
CA HIS A 77 5.55 -2.83 -0.38
C HIS A 77 7.01 -2.41 -0.55
N LEU A 78 7.29 -1.12 -0.46
CA LEU A 78 8.66 -0.59 -0.61
C LEU A 78 9.59 -1.09 0.51
N ASP A 79 9.13 -1.08 1.76
CA ASP A 79 9.93 -1.53 2.91
C ASP A 79 10.25 -3.03 2.80
N LEU A 80 9.30 -3.87 2.39
CA LEU A 80 9.56 -5.29 2.14
C LEU A 80 10.65 -5.48 1.09
N ILE A 81 10.60 -4.75 -0.03
CA ILE A 81 11.60 -4.87 -1.10
C ILE A 81 12.98 -4.33 -0.67
N VAL A 82 13.01 -3.21 0.07
CA VAL A 82 14.27 -2.64 0.58
C VAL A 82 14.97 -3.59 1.56
N ASN A 83 14.21 -4.43 2.26
CA ASN A 83 14.74 -5.42 3.19
C ASN A 83 15.24 -6.70 2.52
N MET A 84 14.95 -6.92 1.24
CA MET A 84 15.42 -8.09 0.50
C MET A 84 16.90 -7.96 0.15
N ASN A 85 17.64 -9.06 0.25
CA ASN A 85 18.98 -9.19 -0.30
C ASN A 85 18.93 -9.34 -1.83
N PHE A 86 20.10 -9.34 -2.48
CA PHE A 86 20.19 -9.36 -3.95
C PHE A 86 19.52 -10.59 -4.58
N PHE A 87 19.75 -11.79 -4.02
CA PHE A 87 19.15 -13.03 -4.52
C PHE A 87 17.64 -13.07 -4.30
N GLU A 88 17.16 -12.57 -3.17
CA GLU A 88 15.74 -12.42 -2.88
C GLU A 88 15.06 -11.46 -3.87
N LYS A 89 15.73 -10.37 -4.26
CA LYS A 89 15.20 -9.44 -5.27
C LYS A 89 15.09 -10.08 -6.65
N ILE A 90 16.06 -10.89 -7.03
CA ILE A 90 16.01 -11.67 -8.28
C ILE A 90 14.83 -12.64 -8.22
N GLY A 91 14.75 -13.48 -7.18
CA GLY A 91 13.66 -14.42 -7.00
C GLY A 91 12.29 -13.73 -6.93
N PHE A 92 12.22 -12.57 -6.29
CA PHE A 92 11.03 -11.73 -6.26
C PHE A 92 10.67 -11.24 -7.66
N ALA A 93 11.61 -10.69 -8.43
CA ALA A 93 11.35 -10.25 -9.81
C ALA A 93 10.82 -11.40 -10.68
N PHE A 94 11.42 -12.59 -10.62
CA PHE A 94 10.96 -13.76 -11.38
C PHE A 94 9.63 -14.34 -10.88
N GLY A 95 9.39 -14.40 -9.56
CA GLY A 95 8.14 -14.95 -9.01
C GLY A 95 6.95 -13.99 -9.09
N TRP A 96 7.18 -12.71 -8.83
CA TRP A 96 6.15 -11.67 -8.73
C TRP A 96 5.73 -11.11 -10.09
N LEU A 97 6.67 -10.84 -11.01
CA LEU A 97 6.29 -10.31 -12.33
C LEU A 97 5.46 -11.32 -13.12
N PHE A 98 5.80 -12.62 -13.00
CA PHE A 98 5.32 -13.66 -13.91
C PHE A 98 4.18 -14.52 -13.35
N THR A 99 3.86 -14.50 -12.04
CA THR A 99 2.79 -15.35 -11.49
C THR A 99 1.70 -14.58 -10.74
N LYS A 100 0.44 -15.00 -10.94
CA LYS A 100 -0.72 -14.45 -10.19
C LYS A 100 -0.58 -14.71 -8.69
N LYS A 101 -0.16 -15.93 -8.30
CA LYS A 101 0.04 -16.32 -6.90
C LYS A 101 1.10 -15.47 -6.21
N GLY A 102 2.21 -15.14 -6.89
CA GLY A 102 3.25 -14.25 -6.36
C GLY A 102 2.72 -12.84 -6.07
N LYS A 103 1.92 -12.28 -6.98
CA LYS A 103 1.27 -10.96 -6.78
C LYS A 103 0.31 -10.98 -5.59
N GLU A 104 -0.54 -11.99 -5.49
CA GLU A 104 -1.48 -12.14 -4.37
C GLU A 104 -0.74 -12.30 -3.03
N LYS A 105 0.34 -13.10 -3.00
CA LYS A 105 1.17 -13.25 -1.79
C LYS A 105 1.76 -11.90 -1.37
N PHE A 106 2.29 -11.13 -2.31
CA PHE A 106 2.92 -9.83 -1.99
C PHE A 106 1.92 -8.81 -1.44
N GLU A 107 0.69 -8.73 -1.99
CA GLU A 107 -0.37 -7.90 -1.43
C GLU A 107 -0.76 -8.31 -0.01
N ARG A 108 -0.82 -9.62 0.27
CA ARG A 108 -1.08 -10.13 1.63
C ARG A 108 0.06 -9.81 2.58
N ASP A 109 1.31 -9.97 2.14
CA ASP A 109 2.50 -9.67 2.94
C ASP A 109 2.55 -8.18 3.31
N ALA A 110 2.20 -7.29 2.37
CA ALA A 110 2.07 -5.86 2.64
C ALA A 110 0.92 -5.54 3.62
N ASP A 111 -0.25 -6.16 3.46
CA ASP A 111 -1.37 -6.02 4.42
C ASP A 111 -0.93 -6.47 5.83
N ILE A 112 -0.23 -7.61 5.96
CA ILE A 112 0.28 -8.11 7.24
C ILE A 112 1.33 -7.15 7.82
N HIS A 113 2.27 -6.68 7.00
CA HIS A 113 3.32 -5.76 7.42
C HIS A 113 2.73 -4.43 7.92
N LEU A 114 1.74 -3.89 7.20
CA LEU A 114 0.97 -2.72 7.63
C LEU A 114 0.32 -2.94 9.01
N ILE A 115 -0.29 -4.10 9.24
CA ILE A 115 -0.94 -4.41 10.53
C ILE A 115 0.10 -4.53 11.65
N LYS A 116 1.26 -5.15 11.38
CA LYS A 116 2.39 -5.22 12.34
C LYS A 116 2.87 -3.83 12.76
N LYS A 117 2.79 -2.83 11.88
CA LYS A 117 3.14 -1.44 12.15
C LYS A 117 2.03 -0.66 12.89
N GLY A 118 0.94 -1.30 13.28
CA GLY A 118 -0.13 -0.72 14.08
C GLY A 118 -1.31 -0.14 13.29
N TYR A 119 -1.30 -0.22 11.95
CA TYR A 119 -2.28 0.44 11.08
C TYR A 119 -3.53 -0.39 10.75
N GLY A 120 -3.77 -1.47 11.49
CA GLY A 120 -4.87 -2.39 11.18
C GLY A 120 -6.26 -1.76 11.30
N LYS A 121 -6.47 -0.80 12.22
CA LYS A 121 -7.76 -0.09 12.35
C LYS A 121 -8.03 0.79 11.13
N GLU A 122 -7.02 1.52 10.69
CA GLU A 122 -7.07 2.37 9.51
C GLU A 122 -7.31 1.55 8.25
N ARG A 123 -6.73 0.35 8.16
CA ARG A 123 -6.97 -0.58 7.05
C ARG A 123 -8.43 -1.03 6.95
N LEU A 124 -9.08 -1.31 8.08
CA LEU A 124 -10.51 -1.62 8.11
C LEU A 124 -11.35 -0.42 7.65
N LYS A 125 -10.98 0.80 8.06
CA LYS A 125 -11.68 2.02 7.64
C LYS A 125 -11.52 2.29 6.14
N LEU A 126 -10.32 2.08 5.59
CA LEU A 126 -10.07 2.17 4.15
C LEU A 126 -10.95 1.18 3.35
N GLU A 127 -11.17 -0.01 3.91
CA GLU A 127 -12.05 -1.01 3.29
C GLU A 127 -13.51 -0.54 3.27
N GLU A 128 -13.99 0.05 4.35
CA GLU A 128 -15.34 0.62 4.45
C GLU A 128 -15.54 1.79 3.49
N GLU A 129 -14.59 2.73 3.42
CA GLU A 129 -14.66 3.85 2.48
C GLU A 129 -14.48 3.41 1.02
N SER A 130 -13.71 2.34 0.78
CA SER A 130 -13.61 1.73 -0.56
C SER A 130 -14.96 1.20 -1.03
N LYS A 131 -15.78 0.61 -0.14
CA LYS A 131 -17.13 0.15 -0.49
C LYS A 131 -18.05 1.28 -0.98
N LYS A 132 -17.84 2.51 -0.48
CA LYS A 132 -18.59 3.70 -0.89
C LYS A 132 -18.07 4.32 -2.20
N THR A 133 -16.82 4.02 -2.56
CA THR A 133 -16.12 4.64 -3.70
C THR A 133 -16.18 3.79 -4.96
N TYR A 134 -16.29 2.47 -4.83
CA TYR A 134 -16.22 1.51 -5.93
C TYR A 134 -17.50 0.69 -6.07
N THR A 135 -17.82 0.26 -7.30
CA THR A 135 -18.92 -0.68 -7.54
C THR A 135 -18.61 -2.07 -6.98
N LYS A 136 -19.63 -2.92 -6.79
CA LYS A 136 -19.46 -4.30 -6.31
C LYS A 136 -18.47 -5.10 -7.16
N GLU A 137 -18.51 -4.93 -8.49
CA GLU A 137 -17.60 -5.61 -9.42
C GLU A 137 -16.16 -5.11 -9.31
N GLN A 138 -15.98 -3.79 -9.18
CA GLN A 138 -14.66 -3.19 -8.97
C GLN A 138 -14.06 -3.64 -7.63
N LEU A 139 -14.88 -3.74 -6.58
CA LEU A 139 -14.46 -4.29 -5.28
C LEU A 139 -14.10 -5.77 -5.37
N LYS A 140 -14.88 -6.58 -6.09
CA LYS A 140 -14.57 -8.00 -6.30
C LYS A 140 -13.21 -8.17 -6.98
N LYS A 141 -12.93 -7.38 -8.02
CA LYS A 141 -11.64 -7.37 -8.73
C LYS A 141 -10.50 -6.84 -7.83
N LYS A 142 -10.75 -5.76 -7.08
CA LYS A 142 -9.75 -5.17 -6.17
C LYS A 142 -9.40 -6.09 -5.01
N ARG A 143 -10.34 -6.86 -4.47
CA ARG A 143 -10.12 -7.73 -3.30
C ARG A 143 -9.41 -9.04 -3.60
N GLN A 144 -9.25 -9.42 -4.87
CA GLN A 144 -8.52 -10.63 -5.23
C GLN A 144 -7.06 -10.49 -4.76
N GLY A 145 -6.67 -11.33 -3.80
CA GLY A 145 -5.33 -11.31 -3.22
C GLY A 145 -5.13 -10.44 -1.98
N TYR A 146 -6.15 -9.76 -1.46
CA TYR A 146 -6.01 -8.99 -0.21
C TYR A 146 -6.51 -9.77 1.00
N LEU A 147 -6.11 -9.33 2.21
CA LEU A 147 -6.72 -9.85 3.43
C LEU A 147 -8.19 -9.40 3.52
N THR A 148 -9.05 -10.34 3.90
CA THR A 148 -10.44 -10.07 4.25
C THR A 148 -10.53 -9.31 5.57
N PRO A 149 -11.63 -8.57 5.83
CA PRO A 149 -11.83 -7.90 7.12
C PRO A 149 -11.74 -8.83 8.33
N LYS A 150 -12.14 -10.11 8.17
CA LYS A 150 -12.03 -11.13 9.21
C LYS A 150 -10.56 -11.46 9.50
N GLU A 151 -9.76 -11.69 8.45
CA GLU A 151 -8.31 -11.93 8.57
C GLU A 151 -7.60 -10.72 9.17
N VAL A 152 -7.90 -9.50 8.72
CA VAL A 152 -7.33 -8.27 9.28
C VAL A 152 -7.58 -8.18 10.80
N LYS A 153 -8.83 -8.42 11.24
CA LYS A 153 -9.17 -8.45 12.68
C LYS A 153 -8.40 -9.53 13.45
N ALA A 154 -8.21 -10.72 12.86
CA ALA A 154 -7.43 -11.79 13.47
C ALA A 154 -5.96 -11.39 13.64
N HIS A 155 -5.34 -10.81 12.61
CA HIS A 155 -3.97 -10.31 12.69
C HIS A 155 -3.81 -9.16 13.69
N ILE A 156 -4.76 -8.22 13.77
CA ILE A 156 -4.74 -7.15 14.78
C ILE A 156 -4.72 -7.75 16.19
N LYS A 157 -5.55 -8.77 16.47
CA LYS A 157 -5.55 -9.45 17.77
C LYS A 157 -4.22 -10.15 18.04
N LYS A 158 -3.62 -10.77 17.01
CA LYS A 158 -2.34 -11.47 17.12
C LYS A 158 -1.19 -10.55 17.50
N PHE A 159 -1.11 -9.34 16.92
CA PHE A 159 -0.01 -8.40 17.13
C PHE A 159 -0.26 -7.38 18.26
N LYS A 160 -1.41 -7.46 18.93
CA LYS A 160 -1.72 -6.68 20.14
C LYS A 160 -1.32 -7.39 21.45
N LYS A 161 -0.90 -8.65 21.35
CA LYS A 161 -0.22 -9.38 22.43
C LYS A 161 1.26 -9.08 22.34
#